data_AF-A0A178LHH1-F1
#
_entry.id   AF-A0A178LHH1-F1
#
_cell.length_a   1.000
_cell.length_b   1.000
_cell.length_c   1.000
_cell.angle_alpha   90.00
_cell.angle_beta   90.00
_cell.angle_gamma   90.00
#
_symmetry.space_group_name_H-M   'P 1'
#
loop_
_entity.id
_entity.type
_entity.pdbx_description
1 polymer ?
#
loop_
_entity_poly.entity_id
_entity_poly.type
_entity_poly.pdbx_seq_one_letter_code
_entity_poly.pdbx_strand_id
1 'polypeptide(L)'
;MSSGFDGASPTVYCPYGHINAWNYKFCGECGAPIGVVAFPEDDDVAGADRPERRRGLLIGGAIAAVVAVVGVVALVGVLIGGTSQDEAEAPRPDPFTAATMDPALLVPECTTAPVVQAESVEMTPDGLTVSAAFLSQCPGGNTEAGSGVRITVADGQRDIAAGLFDFSASPVTMKPGQTARRTLVFPAGMYWRTTAMFSGAPQLVFHLGEQSQATPVASTSVSDRLVAREVAKPEHGSVDGVAEAVLGEIRDADYSYVSGSIANRWVPQISSKKSGLEVDGKTLTSADVLRDHLALREKYSGVRLVSSGQWTTFNAPDWWITVVGVPKLGPAEANGWCDSQGLGVDDCFAKFVSSLFGVEGTTVYRK
;
A
#
# COMPACT_ATOMS: atom_id res chain seq x y z
N MET A 1 63.36 -4.06 7.12
CA MET A 1 62.35 -3.14 7.66
C MET A 1 61.01 -3.82 7.51
N SER A 2 60.51 -4.38 8.60
CA SER A 2 59.24 -5.11 8.64
C SER A 2 58.10 -4.12 8.44
N SER A 3 57.30 -4.33 7.39
CA SER A 3 55.99 -3.70 7.22
C SER A 3 55.02 -4.39 8.19
N GLY A 4 54.84 -3.78 9.36
CA GLY A 4 53.75 -4.15 10.27
C GLY A 4 52.43 -3.87 9.58
N PHE A 5 51.69 -4.94 9.30
CA PHE A 5 50.31 -4.88 8.85
C PHE A 5 49.46 -4.85 10.13
N ASP A 6 49.13 -3.64 10.62
CA ASP A 6 48.25 -3.48 11.77
C ASP A 6 46.82 -3.78 11.34
N GLY A 7 46.36 -4.98 11.72
CA GLY A 7 45.04 -5.51 11.40
C GLY A 7 43.89 -4.66 11.95
N ALA A 8 42.75 -4.77 11.26
CA ALA A 8 41.46 -4.13 11.49
C ALA A 8 41.32 -2.73 10.89
N SER A 9 41.24 -2.64 9.55
CA SER A 9 40.30 -1.68 8.97
C SER A 9 38.95 -1.91 9.66
N PRO A 10 38.31 -0.90 10.26
CA PRO A 10 37.04 -1.12 10.94
C PRO A 10 36.08 -1.78 9.94
N THR A 11 35.38 -2.81 10.40
CA THR A 11 34.33 -3.47 9.62
C THR A 11 33.00 -2.99 10.14
N VAL A 12 32.03 -2.90 9.24
CA VAL A 12 30.67 -2.49 9.58
C VAL A 12 29.71 -3.55 9.09
N TYR A 13 28.72 -3.84 9.93
CA TYR A 13 27.69 -4.82 9.63
C TYR A 13 26.48 -4.10 9.04
N CYS A 14 25.92 -4.65 7.96
CA CYS A 14 24.61 -4.20 7.50
C CYS A 14 23.50 -4.74 8.41
N PRO A 15 22.23 -4.26 8.28
CA PRO A 15 21.11 -4.75 9.07
C PRO A 15 20.85 -6.26 8.98
N TYR A 16 21.38 -6.92 7.95
CA TYR A 16 21.28 -8.36 7.70
C TYR A 16 22.54 -9.15 8.10
N GLY A 17 23.53 -8.51 8.73
CA GLY A 17 24.71 -9.18 9.31
C GLY A 17 25.90 -9.41 8.37
N HIS A 18 25.87 -8.89 7.14
CA HIS A 18 27.00 -9.00 6.21
C HIS A 18 28.15 -8.04 6.61
N ILE A 19 29.40 -8.51 6.44
CA ILE A 19 30.61 -7.75 6.76
C ILE A 19 30.97 -6.84 5.59
N ASN A 20 31.17 -5.55 5.86
CA ASN A 20 31.58 -4.56 4.88
C ASN A 20 32.76 -3.74 5.41
N ALA A 21 33.49 -3.07 4.52
CA ALA A 21 34.51 -2.10 4.95
C ALA A 21 33.82 -0.86 5.56
N TRP A 22 34.41 -0.26 6.60
CA TRP A 22 33.81 0.85 7.36
C TRP A 22 33.34 2.06 6.54
N ASN A 23 33.90 2.29 5.35
CA ASN A 23 33.57 3.42 4.49
C ASN A 23 32.41 3.11 3.52
N TYR A 24 31.84 1.90 3.56
CA TYR A 24 30.71 1.53 2.73
C TYR A 24 29.43 2.14 3.30
N LYS A 25 28.73 2.93 2.46
CA LYS A 25 27.39 3.45 2.79
C LYS A 25 26.28 2.41 2.56
N PHE A 26 26.58 1.34 1.82
CA PHE A 26 25.66 0.27 1.47
C PHE A 26 26.37 -1.08 1.50
N CYS A 27 25.63 -2.13 1.78
CA CYS A 27 26.17 -3.49 1.84
C CYS A 27 26.59 -3.98 0.46
N GLY A 28 27.84 -4.42 0.33
CA GLY A 28 28.40 -5.02 -0.87
C GLY A 28 27.75 -6.35 -1.28
N GLU A 29 27.06 -7.03 -0.35
CA GLU A 29 26.36 -8.28 -0.63
C GLU A 29 24.86 -8.08 -0.92
N CYS A 30 24.14 -7.33 -0.06
CA CYS A 30 22.69 -7.21 -0.16
C CYS A 30 22.17 -5.78 -0.46
N GLY A 31 23.04 -4.80 -0.63
CA GLY A 31 22.64 -3.43 -0.97
C GLY A 31 22.01 -2.61 0.17
N ALA A 32 21.72 -3.23 1.31
CA ALA A 32 21.12 -2.53 2.46
C ALA A 32 21.97 -1.33 2.90
N PRO A 33 21.37 -0.17 3.23
CA PRO A 33 22.12 0.98 3.75
C PRO A 33 22.85 0.59 5.04
N ILE A 34 24.08 1.05 5.16
CA ILE A 34 24.94 0.83 6.31
C ILE A 34 25.13 2.16 7.04
N GLY A 35 24.69 2.20 8.30
CA GLY A 35 24.69 3.40 9.12
C GLY A 35 23.37 4.18 9.02
N VAL A 36 23.16 5.07 9.99
CA VAL A 36 22.00 5.96 10.03
C VAL A 36 22.17 6.97 8.88
N VAL A 37 21.52 6.72 7.76
CA VAL A 37 21.12 7.84 6.91
C VAL A 37 20.06 8.54 7.75
N ALA A 38 20.39 9.68 8.36
CA ALA A 38 19.36 10.52 8.94
C ALA A 38 18.38 10.80 7.79
N PHE A 39 17.15 10.31 7.94
CA PHE A 39 16.02 10.84 7.19
C PHE A 39 16.10 12.37 7.32
N PRO A 40 16.03 13.15 6.23
CA PRO A 40 15.69 14.55 6.39
C PRO A 40 14.29 14.55 7.02
N GLU A 41 14.22 14.85 8.30
CA GLU A 41 12.99 15.39 8.88
C GLU A 41 12.62 16.62 8.05
N ASP A 42 11.34 16.78 7.76
CA ASP A 42 10.81 17.92 7.00
C ASP A 42 11.39 19.22 7.58
N ASP A 43 12.36 19.82 6.87
CA ASP A 43 12.87 21.14 7.21
C ASP A 43 11.74 22.14 6.95
N ASP A 44 10.99 22.42 8.01
CA ASP A 44 10.14 23.60 8.11
C ASP A 44 10.93 24.82 7.65
N VAL A 45 10.36 25.52 6.68
CA VAL A 45 10.84 26.81 6.18
C VAL A 45 10.89 27.81 7.33
N ALA A 46 12.06 27.98 7.95
CA ALA A 46 12.33 29.07 8.87
C ALA A 46 13.23 30.11 8.16
N GLY A 47 12.56 31.13 7.62
CA GLY A 47 13.20 32.27 6.98
C GLY A 47 14.09 33.08 7.93
N ALA A 48 15.16 33.59 7.32
CA ALA A 48 15.88 34.83 7.57
C ALA A 48 15.69 35.53 8.94
N ASP A 49 16.82 35.64 9.66
CA ASP A 49 17.26 36.75 10.51
C ASP A 49 16.20 37.63 11.19
N ARG A 50 16.06 37.46 12.51
CA ARG A 50 15.63 38.55 13.41
C ARG A 50 16.68 38.79 14.49
N PRO A 51 17.24 40.01 14.60
CA PRO A 51 18.05 40.39 15.75
C PRO A 51 17.16 40.80 16.94
N GLU A 52 17.63 40.45 18.14
CA GLU A 52 17.09 40.90 19.42
C GLU A 52 17.06 42.44 19.54
N ARG A 53 15.93 43.00 19.99
CA ARG A 53 15.98 44.24 20.79
C ARG A 53 14.75 44.52 21.66
N ARG A 54 15.02 44.51 22.96
CA ARG A 54 14.55 45.38 24.07
C ARG A 54 13.05 45.58 24.37
N ARG A 55 12.76 45.26 25.64
CA ARG A 55 11.67 45.72 26.51
C ARG A 55 11.30 47.20 26.32
N GLY A 56 9.99 47.46 26.25
CA GLY A 56 9.35 48.75 26.44
C GLY A 56 7.92 48.57 26.98
N LEU A 57 7.67 49.15 28.15
CA LEU A 57 6.41 49.26 28.89
C LEU A 57 5.57 50.43 28.32
N LEU A 58 4.22 50.40 28.47
CA LEU A 58 3.22 51.50 28.67
C LEU A 58 1.81 50.93 28.33
N ILE A 59 0.91 50.59 29.27
CA ILE A 59 -0.03 51.37 30.11
C ILE A 59 -1.08 52.23 29.35
N GLY A 60 -2.37 51.91 29.60
CA GLY A 60 -3.57 52.77 29.49
C GLY A 60 -4.66 52.19 28.58
N GLY A 61 -5.95 51.99 28.94
CA GLY A 61 -6.75 52.34 30.12
C GLY A 61 -8.22 52.67 29.69
N ALA A 62 -9.20 52.31 30.53
CA ALA A 62 -10.67 52.59 30.51
C ALA A 62 -11.56 51.72 29.59
N ILE A 63 -12.56 50.92 30.02
CA ILE A 63 -13.67 50.96 31.01
C ILE A 63 -14.83 51.92 30.68
N ALA A 64 -16.01 51.34 30.34
CA ALA A 64 -17.37 51.62 30.87
C ALA A 64 -18.40 50.72 30.13
N ALA A 65 -19.11 49.76 30.76
CA ALA A 65 -20.34 49.88 31.58
C ALA A 65 -21.59 50.32 30.76
N VAL A 66 -22.83 49.81 30.86
CA VAL A 66 -23.63 48.86 31.68
C VAL A 66 -24.99 48.73 30.89
N VAL A 67 -25.79 47.67 30.98
CA VAL A 67 -27.11 47.63 31.67
C VAL A 67 -27.70 46.22 31.53
N ALA A 68 -28.10 45.67 32.67
CA ALA A 68 -28.87 44.44 32.86
C ALA A 68 -30.38 44.74 32.88
N VAL A 69 -31.21 43.74 32.53
CA VAL A 69 -32.55 43.58 33.14
C VAL A 69 -32.79 42.10 33.44
N VAL A 70 -33.06 41.87 34.72
CA VAL A 70 -33.51 40.64 35.38
C VAL A 70 -35.05 40.61 35.37
N GLY A 71 -35.65 39.43 35.29
CA GLY A 71 -37.06 39.20 35.62
C GLY A 71 -37.39 37.73 35.77
N VAL A 72 -37.57 37.28 37.01
CA VAL A 72 -37.91 35.92 37.48
C VAL A 72 -39.31 35.96 38.12
N VAL A 73 -39.94 34.78 38.32
CA VAL A 73 -41.01 34.46 39.32
C VAL A 73 -42.46 34.68 38.79
N ALA A 74 -43.51 33.85 38.97
CA ALA A 74 -43.74 32.57 39.65
C ALA A 74 -45.03 31.87 39.17
N LEU A 75 -45.06 30.58 39.50
CA LEU A 75 -46.11 29.59 39.77
C LEU A 75 -47.49 30.03 40.38
N VAL A 76 -48.48 29.18 40.06
CA VAL A 76 -49.57 28.60 40.91
C VAL A 76 -50.96 29.27 40.93
N GLY A 77 -51.96 28.45 40.58
CA GLY A 77 -53.35 28.52 41.01
C GLY A 77 -54.03 27.16 40.86
N VAL A 78 -54.69 26.69 41.92
CA VAL A 78 -55.03 25.30 42.28
C VAL A 78 -56.56 25.18 42.49
N LEU A 79 -57.11 24.02 42.09
CA LEU A 79 -58.35 23.30 42.53
C LEU A 79 -59.77 23.89 42.38
N ILE A 80 -60.68 23.01 41.91
CA ILE A 80 -61.90 22.40 42.53
C ILE A 80 -62.50 21.54 41.37
N GLY A 81 -62.93 20.27 41.45
CA GLY A 81 -63.47 19.40 42.50
C GLY A 81 -64.79 18.82 41.96
N GLY A 82 -64.94 17.49 41.83
CA GLY A 82 -66.19 16.84 41.41
C GLY A 82 -66.06 15.33 41.24
N THR A 83 -66.66 14.60 42.18
CA THR A 83 -66.66 13.14 42.40
C THR A 83 -67.64 12.38 41.50
N SER A 84 -67.34 11.12 41.16
CA SER A 84 -68.31 10.01 41.10
C SER A 84 -67.55 8.67 41.03
N GLN A 85 -67.85 7.76 41.95
CA GLN A 85 -67.48 6.34 41.92
C GLN A 85 -68.45 5.59 41.02
N ASP A 86 -67.97 4.58 40.29
CA ASP A 86 -68.73 3.36 39.99
C ASP A 86 -67.76 2.20 39.74
N GLU A 87 -68.12 1.04 40.27
CA GLU A 87 -67.37 -0.22 40.36
C GLU A 87 -67.41 -1.07 39.06
N ALA A 88 -66.37 -1.91 38.92
CA ALA A 88 -66.32 -3.24 38.28
C ALA A 88 -66.53 -3.38 36.75
N GLU A 89 -65.48 -3.85 36.05
CA GLU A 89 -65.41 -5.21 35.47
C GLU A 89 -63.99 -5.46 34.89
N ALA A 90 -63.37 -6.58 35.26
CA ALA A 90 -62.06 -7.01 34.76
C ALA A 90 -62.20 -7.77 33.42
N PRO A 91 -61.38 -7.50 32.38
CA PRO A 91 -61.36 -8.36 31.21
C PRO A 91 -60.55 -9.63 31.51
N ARG A 92 -61.15 -10.78 31.21
CA ARG A 92 -60.53 -12.11 31.28
C ARG A 92 -59.31 -12.20 30.34
N PRO A 93 -58.24 -12.93 30.71
CA PRO A 93 -57.15 -13.23 29.80
C PRO A 93 -57.58 -14.30 28.79
N ASP A 94 -57.47 -13.99 27.50
CA ASP A 94 -57.61 -14.97 26.42
C ASP A 94 -56.53 -16.05 26.54
N PRO A 95 -56.83 -17.31 26.18
CA PRO A 95 -55.89 -18.42 26.29
C PRO A 95 -54.71 -18.22 25.33
N PHE A 96 -53.50 -18.20 25.90
CA PHE A 96 -52.24 -18.24 25.17
C PHE A 96 -52.23 -19.41 24.18
N THR A 97 -52.32 -19.08 22.89
CA THR A 97 -51.91 -20.01 21.83
C THR A 97 -50.39 -20.02 21.85
N ALA A 98 -49.78 -21.09 22.37
CA ALA A 98 -48.35 -21.29 22.24
C ALA A 98 -48.04 -21.47 20.74
N ALA A 99 -47.64 -20.38 20.09
CA ALA A 99 -47.04 -20.44 18.77
C ALA A 99 -45.79 -21.31 18.88
N THR A 100 -45.85 -22.50 18.29
CA THR A 100 -44.66 -23.31 18.06
C THR A 100 -43.82 -22.56 17.05
N MET A 101 -42.86 -21.77 17.53
CA MET A 101 -41.81 -21.19 16.68
C MET A 101 -41.07 -22.36 16.05
N ASP A 102 -41.10 -22.45 14.72
CA ASP A 102 -40.28 -23.39 13.98
C ASP A 102 -38.80 -23.04 14.26
N PRO A 103 -38.00 -23.94 14.86
CA PRO A 103 -36.59 -23.65 15.14
C PRO A 103 -35.78 -23.37 13.86
N ALA A 104 -36.31 -23.68 12.68
CA ALA A 104 -35.72 -23.29 11.39
C ALA A 104 -35.81 -21.77 11.10
N LEU A 105 -36.69 -21.03 11.76
CA LEU A 105 -36.84 -19.56 11.61
C LEU A 105 -35.96 -18.76 12.58
N LEU A 106 -35.19 -19.43 13.44
CA LEU A 106 -34.24 -18.82 14.38
C LEU A 106 -32.79 -19.03 13.92
N VAL A 107 -32.52 -19.11 12.61
CA VAL A 107 -31.13 -19.02 12.13
C VAL A 107 -30.74 -17.54 12.18
N PRO A 108 -29.90 -17.11 13.15
CA PRO A 108 -29.47 -15.72 13.20
C PRO A 108 -28.79 -15.35 11.88
N GLU A 109 -29.09 -14.16 11.37
CA GLU A 109 -28.40 -13.63 10.19
C GLU A 109 -26.90 -13.64 10.45
N CYS A 110 -26.17 -14.26 9.53
CA CYS A 110 -24.73 -14.41 9.65
C CYS A 110 -24.06 -13.05 9.44
N THR A 111 -23.54 -12.45 10.51
CA THR A 111 -22.74 -11.22 10.46
C THR A 111 -21.23 -11.47 10.50
N THR A 112 -20.82 -12.74 10.61
CA THR A 112 -19.41 -13.13 10.66
C THR A 112 -18.83 -13.19 9.25
N ALA A 113 -17.67 -12.56 9.05
CA ALA A 113 -16.94 -12.62 7.79
C ALA A 113 -16.55 -14.07 7.45
N PRO A 114 -16.63 -14.48 6.17
CA PRO A 114 -16.19 -15.81 5.75
C PRO A 114 -14.68 -15.97 5.89
N VAL A 115 -14.23 -17.22 6.07
CA VAL A 115 -12.82 -17.56 5.93
C VAL A 115 -12.51 -17.67 4.44
N VAL A 116 -11.43 -17.01 4.00
CA VAL A 116 -10.96 -17.07 2.62
C VAL A 116 -9.55 -17.64 2.60
N GLN A 117 -9.32 -18.64 1.73
CA GLN A 117 -8.03 -19.31 1.59
C GLN A 117 -7.56 -19.24 0.13
N ALA A 118 -6.29 -18.92 -0.10
CA ALA A 118 -5.68 -19.06 -1.42
C ALA A 118 -5.43 -20.53 -1.73
N GLU A 119 -6.00 -21.02 -2.84
CA GLU A 119 -5.69 -22.33 -3.43
C GLU A 119 -4.50 -22.21 -4.41
N SER A 120 -4.44 -21.13 -5.20
CA SER A 120 -3.31 -20.81 -6.08
C SER A 120 -3.16 -19.31 -6.30
N VAL A 121 -1.95 -18.86 -6.62
CA VAL A 121 -1.65 -17.47 -6.98
C VAL A 121 -0.75 -17.44 -8.19
N GLU A 122 -1.17 -16.72 -9.23
CA GLU A 122 -0.50 -16.70 -10.52
C GLU A 122 -0.46 -15.27 -11.09
N MET A 123 0.54 -14.99 -11.92
CA MET A 123 0.56 -13.76 -12.71
C MET A 123 -0.09 -14.03 -14.07
N THR A 124 -1.05 -13.18 -14.44
CA THR A 124 -1.78 -13.27 -15.71
C THR A 124 -1.73 -11.93 -16.43
N PRO A 125 -2.09 -11.85 -17.72
CA PRO A 125 -2.18 -10.57 -18.44
C PRO A 125 -3.14 -9.55 -17.78
N ASP A 126 -4.11 -10.02 -17.00
CA ASP A 126 -5.07 -9.17 -16.29
C ASP A 126 -4.57 -8.74 -14.89
N GLY A 127 -3.38 -9.18 -14.47
CA GLY A 127 -2.77 -8.92 -13.17
C GLY A 127 -2.57 -10.16 -12.30
N LEU A 128 -2.40 -9.94 -11.00
CA LEU A 128 -2.24 -11.00 -10.00
C LEU A 128 -3.59 -11.70 -9.80
N THR A 129 -3.66 -12.97 -10.16
CA THR A 129 -4.88 -13.79 -10.04
C THR A 129 -4.74 -14.77 -8.87
N VAL A 130 -5.73 -14.80 -7.99
CA VAL A 130 -5.82 -15.70 -6.84
C VAL A 130 -7.05 -16.60 -6.99
N SER A 131 -6.84 -17.92 -7.05
CA SER A 131 -7.93 -18.88 -6.88
C SER A 131 -8.22 -19.00 -5.39
N ALA A 132 -9.42 -18.62 -4.97
CA ALA A 132 -9.79 -18.49 -3.57
C ALA A 132 -10.97 -19.40 -3.19
N ALA A 133 -10.81 -20.06 -2.06
CA ALA A 133 -11.80 -20.88 -1.38
C ALA A 133 -12.47 -20.10 -0.25
N PHE A 134 -13.79 -19.93 -0.34
CA PHE A 134 -14.63 -19.24 0.63
C PHE A 134 -15.38 -20.26 1.48
N LEU A 135 -15.27 -20.13 2.80
CA LEU A 135 -15.93 -20.98 3.77
C LEU A 135 -16.76 -20.12 4.73
N SER A 136 -18.03 -20.50 4.89
CA SER A 136 -18.89 -19.89 5.90
C SER A 136 -18.45 -20.29 7.31
N GLN A 137 -18.40 -19.33 8.23
CA GLN A 137 -18.29 -19.61 9.66
C GLN A 137 -19.64 -19.82 10.33
N CYS A 138 -20.74 -19.63 9.59
CA CYS A 138 -22.08 -19.64 10.15
C CYS A 138 -22.75 -21.01 9.99
N PRO A 139 -23.46 -21.51 11.03
CA PRO A 139 -24.12 -22.82 10.99
C PRO A 139 -25.12 -22.97 9.84
N GLY A 140 -25.80 -21.87 9.44
CA GLY A 140 -26.74 -21.82 8.33
C GLY A 140 -26.12 -21.48 6.97
N GLY A 141 -24.81 -21.24 6.91
CA GLY A 141 -24.16 -20.66 5.73
C GLY A 141 -24.32 -19.15 5.67
N ASN A 142 -23.80 -18.54 4.60
CA ASN A 142 -23.97 -17.11 4.32
C ASN A 142 -23.91 -16.84 2.81
N THR A 143 -24.47 -15.73 2.38
CA THR A 143 -24.30 -15.22 1.01
C THR A 143 -23.66 -13.85 1.07
N GLU A 144 -22.53 -13.67 0.38
CA GLU A 144 -21.89 -12.37 0.21
C GLU A 144 -22.43 -11.71 -1.06
N ALA A 145 -22.93 -10.48 -0.92
CA ALA A 145 -23.49 -9.68 -2.01
C ALA A 145 -23.13 -8.19 -1.91
N GLY A 146 -22.17 -7.83 -1.08
CA GLY A 146 -21.71 -6.46 -0.88
C GLY A 146 -20.92 -5.93 -2.08
N SER A 147 -21.07 -4.64 -2.38
CA SER A 147 -20.43 -3.99 -3.53
C SER A 147 -19.06 -3.37 -3.24
N GLY A 148 -18.63 -3.35 -1.97
CA GLY A 148 -17.41 -2.71 -1.50
C GLY A 148 -16.60 -3.62 -0.58
N VAL A 149 -16.50 -4.90 -0.93
CA VAL A 149 -15.78 -5.89 -0.12
C VAL A 149 -14.28 -5.70 -0.30
N ARG A 150 -13.57 -5.43 0.79
CA ARG A 150 -12.10 -5.32 0.75
C ARG A 150 -11.49 -6.70 0.97
N ILE A 151 -10.66 -7.13 0.04
CA ILE A 151 -9.84 -8.35 0.19
C ILE A 151 -8.37 -7.95 0.12
N THR A 152 -7.62 -8.33 1.15
CA THR A 152 -6.16 -8.18 1.22
C THR A 152 -5.49 -9.54 1.09
N VAL A 153 -4.29 -9.54 0.50
CA VAL A 153 -3.43 -10.71 0.32
C VAL A 153 -2.08 -10.38 0.96
N ALA A 154 -1.63 -11.16 1.94
CA ALA A 154 -0.38 -10.92 2.65
C ALA A 154 0.39 -12.21 2.95
N ASP A 155 1.72 -12.13 2.95
CA ASP A 155 2.62 -13.17 3.45
C ASP A 155 3.22 -12.69 4.78
N GLY A 156 2.60 -13.11 5.89
CA GLY A 156 2.89 -12.56 7.22
C GLY A 156 2.58 -11.05 7.27
N GLN A 157 3.60 -10.24 7.51
CA GLN A 157 3.50 -8.77 7.53
C GLN A 157 3.79 -8.12 6.15
N ARG A 158 3.98 -8.92 5.10
CA ARG A 158 4.31 -8.44 3.75
C ARG A 158 3.07 -8.43 2.86
N ASP A 159 2.47 -7.27 2.67
CA ASP A 159 1.30 -7.09 1.81
C ASP A 159 1.60 -7.33 0.32
N ILE A 160 0.92 -8.29 -0.28
CA ILE A 160 1.11 -8.64 -1.69
C ILE A 160 0.16 -7.84 -2.58
N ALA A 161 -1.13 -7.78 -2.20
CA ALA A 161 -2.17 -7.12 -2.96
C ALA A 161 -3.35 -6.70 -2.08
N ALA A 162 -4.09 -5.68 -2.51
CA ALA A 162 -5.33 -5.26 -1.86
C ALA A 162 -6.28 -4.63 -2.88
N GLY A 163 -7.53 -5.06 -2.86
CA GLY A 163 -8.54 -4.62 -3.82
C GLY A 163 -9.93 -4.58 -3.24
N LEU A 164 -10.76 -3.68 -3.77
CA LEU A 164 -12.20 -3.66 -3.52
C LEU A 164 -12.93 -4.44 -4.61
N PHE A 165 -13.74 -5.40 -4.19
CA PHE A 165 -14.52 -6.28 -5.05
C PHE A 165 -16.01 -6.00 -4.87
N ASP A 166 -16.73 -6.14 -5.98
CA ASP A 166 -18.19 -6.01 -6.00
C ASP A 166 -18.83 -7.39 -6.22
N PHE A 167 -19.47 -7.89 -5.17
CA PHE A 167 -20.19 -9.16 -5.17
C PHE A 167 -21.70 -8.97 -5.43
N SER A 168 -22.21 -7.74 -5.54
CA SER A 168 -23.65 -7.49 -5.73
C SER A 168 -24.17 -8.04 -7.06
N ALA A 169 -23.33 -7.99 -8.11
CA ALA A 169 -23.65 -8.51 -9.44
C ALA A 169 -23.44 -10.02 -9.58
N SER A 170 -22.62 -10.63 -8.72
CA SER A 170 -22.34 -12.07 -8.70
C SER A 170 -22.12 -12.56 -7.27
N PRO A 171 -23.21 -12.72 -6.49
CA PRO A 171 -23.12 -13.11 -5.10
C PRO A 171 -22.43 -14.48 -4.90
N VAL A 172 -21.81 -14.66 -3.74
CA VAL A 172 -21.20 -15.93 -3.34
C VAL A 172 -22.00 -16.55 -2.22
N THR A 173 -22.77 -17.59 -2.53
CA THR A 173 -23.47 -18.40 -1.53
C THR A 173 -22.56 -19.51 -1.01
N MET A 174 -22.23 -19.45 0.27
CA MET A 174 -21.44 -20.45 1.00
C MET A 174 -22.39 -21.30 1.84
N LYS A 175 -22.57 -22.56 1.44
CA LYS A 175 -23.40 -23.52 2.18
C LYS A 175 -22.61 -24.14 3.35
N PRO A 176 -23.27 -24.56 4.44
CA PRO A 176 -22.60 -25.26 5.54
C PRO A 176 -21.78 -26.46 5.04
N GLY A 177 -20.50 -26.51 5.43
CA GLY A 177 -19.59 -27.60 5.06
C GLY A 177 -19.19 -27.66 3.58
N GLN A 178 -19.55 -26.67 2.76
CA GLN A 178 -19.15 -26.58 1.35
C GLN A 178 -18.28 -25.35 1.10
N THR A 179 -17.24 -25.53 0.29
CA THR A 179 -16.37 -24.46 -0.16
C THR A 179 -16.91 -23.85 -1.45
N ALA A 180 -17.18 -22.54 -1.45
CA ALA A 180 -17.43 -21.80 -2.67
C ALA A 180 -16.10 -21.30 -3.25
N ARG A 181 -15.89 -21.44 -4.56
CA ARG A 181 -14.64 -21.02 -5.22
C ARG A 181 -14.86 -19.78 -6.06
N ARG A 182 -13.90 -18.86 -6.03
CA ARG A 182 -13.83 -17.70 -6.94
C ARG A 182 -12.40 -17.42 -7.36
N THR A 183 -12.26 -16.90 -8.56
CA THR A 183 -11.02 -16.34 -9.07
C THR A 183 -11.03 -14.84 -8.82
N LEU A 184 -10.17 -14.36 -7.92
CA LEU A 184 -9.99 -12.95 -7.60
C LEU A 184 -8.85 -12.38 -8.43
N VAL A 185 -9.08 -11.28 -9.13
CA VAL A 185 -8.08 -10.63 -9.97
C VAL A 185 -7.76 -9.26 -9.40
N PHE A 186 -6.47 -9.02 -9.19
CA PHE A 186 -5.93 -7.74 -8.77
C PHE A 186 -5.15 -7.15 -9.96
N PRO A 187 -5.75 -6.21 -10.72
CA PRO A 187 -5.08 -5.52 -11.82
C PRO A 187 -3.80 -4.78 -11.40
N ALA A 188 -3.02 -4.37 -12.39
CA ALA A 188 -1.83 -3.54 -12.17
C ALA A 188 -2.17 -2.29 -11.35
N GLY A 189 -1.38 -2.03 -10.30
CA GLY A 189 -1.64 -0.98 -9.31
C GLY A 189 -2.44 -1.43 -8.08
N MET A 190 -2.92 -2.68 -8.04
CA MET A 190 -3.59 -3.27 -6.87
C MET A 190 -2.77 -4.38 -6.20
N TYR A 191 -1.59 -4.68 -6.75
CA TYR A 191 -0.57 -5.54 -6.16
C TYR A 191 0.78 -4.81 -6.13
N TRP A 192 1.57 -5.10 -5.10
CA TRP A 192 2.93 -4.59 -4.93
C TRP A 192 3.97 -5.66 -5.18
N ARG A 193 3.65 -6.94 -4.91
CA ARG A 193 4.57 -8.07 -5.06
C ARG A 193 4.10 -9.03 -6.15
N THR A 194 5.05 -9.54 -6.93
CA THR A 194 4.79 -10.60 -7.91
C THR A 194 5.00 -11.97 -7.29
N THR A 195 4.51 -13.03 -7.94
CA THR A 195 4.67 -14.42 -7.46
C THR A 195 6.14 -14.87 -7.34
N ALA A 196 7.09 -14.17 -7.96
CA ALA A 196 8.51 -14.43 -7.80
C ALA A 196 9.10 -13.90 -6.48
N MET A 197 8.36 -13.09 -5.71
CA MET A 197 8.84 -12.37 -4.53
C MET A 197 8.42 -13.00 -3.19
N PHE A 198 7.62 -14.06 -3.24
CA PHE A 198 7.14 -14.82 -2.09
C PHE A 198 6.97 -16.29 -2.46
N SER A 199 6.80 -17.15 -1.45
CA SER A 199 6.63 -18.58 -1.62
C SER A 199 5.55 -19.11 -0.69
N GLY A 200 4.79 -20.11 -1.14
CA GLY A 200 3.71 -20.70 -0.37
C GLY A 200 2.36 -20.00 -0.59
N ALA A 201 1.37 -20.40 0.21
CA ALA A 201 0.02 -19.86 0.13
C ALA A 201 -0.09 -18.60 1.00
N PRO A 202 -0.35 -17.42 0.42
CA PRO A 202 -0.54 -16.21 1.20
C PRO A 202 -1.87 -16.24 1.97
N GLN A 203 -1.94 -15.44 3.03
CA GLN A 203 -3.16 -15.23 3.80
C GLN A 203 -4.08 -14.25 3.06
N LEU A 204 -5.36 -14.60 2.96
CA LEU A 204 -6.40 -13.72 2.48
C LEU A 204 -7.22 -13.24 3.66
N VAL A 205 -7.37 -11.92 3.81
CA VAL A 205 -8.26 -11.34 4.81
C VAL A 205 -9.44 -10.72 4.10
N PHE A 206 -10.62 -11.17 4.48
CA PHE A 206 -11.89 -10.68 3.98
C PHE A 206 -12.45 -9.64 4.95
N HIS A 207 -12.64 -8.42 4.46
CA HIS A 207 -13.24 -7.34 5.22
C HIS A 207 -14.60 -7.03 4.60
N LEU A 208 -15.66 -7.20 5.38
CA LEU A 208 -17.01 -6.83 4.98
C LEU A 208 -17.03 -5.35 4.58
N GLY A 209 -17.67 -5.04 3.44
CA GLY A 209 -17.89 -3.66 3.05
C GLY A 209 -18.83 -2.96 4.02
N GLU A 210 -18.73 -1.63 4.14
CA GLU A 210 -19.76 -0.85 4.83
C GLU A 210 -21.11 -1.16 4.19
N GLN A 211 -22.06 -1.63 5.01
CA GLN A 211 -23.31 -2.22 4.56
C GLN A 211 -24.09 -1.24 3.66
N SER A 212 -24.01 -1.44 2.36
CA SER A 212 -25.14 -1.12 1.49
C SER A 212 -25.97 -2.39 1.42
N GLN A 213 -27.18 -2.36 2.00
CA GLN A 213 -28.20 -3.37 1.77
C GLN A 213 -28.49 -3.40 0.27
N ALA A 214 -27.73 -4.19 -0.48
CA ALA A 214 -28.00 -4.45 -1.87
C ALA A 214 -29.19 -5.41 -1.92
N THR A 215 -30.30 -4.97 -2.49
CA THR A 215 -31.34 -5.90 -2.92
C THR A 215 -30.70 -6.80 -3.98
N PRO A 216 -30.64 -8.13 -3.80
CA PRO A 216 -29.95 -9.00 -4.74
C PRO A 216 -30.65 -8.88 -6.10
N VAL A 217 -29.96 -8.29 -7.07
CA VAL A 217 -30.40 -8.34 -8.47
C VAL A 217 -29.98 -9.72 -8.98
N ALA A 218 -30.96 -10.54 -9.33
CA ALA A 218 -30.72 -11.87 -9.87
C ALA A 218 -30.04 -11.78 -11.25
N SER A 219 -28.72 -11.68 -11.27
CA SER A 219 -27.92 -11.93 -12.48
C SER A 219 -27.93 -13.42 -12.77
N THR A 220 -28.34 -13.80 -13.98
CA THR A 220 -28.42 -15.20 -14.45
C THR A 220 -27.05 -15.77 -14.85
N SER A 221 -25.99 -14.98 -14.74
CA SER A 221 -24.61 -15.36 -15.03
C SER A 221 -23.76 -15.17 -13.78
N VAL A 222 -23.59 -16.23 -12.99
CA VAL A 222 -22.62 -16.24 -11.89
C VAL A 222 -21.25 -16.39 -12.53
N SER A 223 -20.52 -15.29 -12.68
CA SER A 223 -19.13 -15.37 -13.10
C SER A 223 -18.32 -15.80 -11.89
N ASP A 224 -17.57 -16.91 -12.00
CA ASP A 224 -16.67 -17.33 -10.93
C ASP A 224 -15.43 -16.43 -10.83
N ARG A 225 -15.26 -15.51 -11.78
CA ARG A 225 -14.16 -14.53 -11.83
C ARG A 225 -14.64 -13.15 -11.41
N LEU A 226 -13.93 -12.56 -10.45
CA LEU A 226 -14.16 -11.21 -9.91
C LEU A 226 -12.91 -10.38 -10.07
N VAL A 227 -13.06 -9.15 -10.56
CA VAL A 227 -11.95 -8.22 -10.78
C VAL A 227 -12.10 -7.07 -9.78
N ALA A 228 -11.01 -6.75 -9.08
CA ALA A 228 -10.99 -5.62 -8.17
C ALA A 228 -11.22 -4.31 -8.95
N ARG A 229 -12.10 -3.45 -8.43
CA ARG A 229 -12.47 -2.17 -9.06
C ARG A 229 -11.45 -1.08 -8.77
N GLU A 230 -10.90 -1.09 -7.56
CA GLU A 230 -9.92 -0.10 -7.10
C GLU A 230 -8.96 -0.70 -6.07
N VAL A 231 -7.81 -0.04 -5.92
CA VAL A 231 -6.83 -0.40 -4.88
C VAL A 231 -7.44 -0.14 -3.51
N ALA A 232 -7.34 -1.13 -2.64
CA ALA A 232 -7.80 -0.99 -1.26
C ALA A 232 -6.62 -0.68 -0.32
N LYS A 233 -6.94 -0.26 0.91
CA LYS A 233 -5.94 -0.17 1.97
C LYS A 233 -5.31 -1.56 2.20
N PRO A 234 -3.97 -1.69 2.22
CA PRO A 234 -3.31 -2.94 2.60
C PRO A 234 -3.67 -3.35 4.04
N GLU A 235 -3.33 -4.59 4.40
CA GLU A 235 -3.50 -5.08 5.77
C GLU A 235 -2.54 -4.33 6.71
N HIS A 236 -1.30 -4.10 6.27
CA HIS A 236 -0.29 -3.40 7.04
C HIS A 236 0.11 -2.08 6.36
N GLY A 237 0.01 -0.99 7.11
CA GLY A 237 0.48 0.33 6.68
C GLY A 237 -0.43 1.04 5.66
N SER A 238 0.20 1.67 4.67
CA SER A 238 -0.43 2.45 3.60
C SER A 238 0.01 1.94 2.23
N VAL A 239 -0.78 2.24 1.19
CA VAL A 239 -0.46 1.90 -0.20
C VAL A 239 0.95 2.37 -0.59
N ASP A 240 1.30 3.60 -0.21
CA ASP A 240 2.59 4.19 -0.55
C ASP A 240 3.74 3.61 0.29
N GLY A 241 3.53 3.42 1.60
CA GLY A 241 4.54 2.84 2.49
C GLY A 241 4.88 1.40 2.13
N VAL A 242 3.88 0.59 1.73
CA VAL A 242 4.11 -0.76 1.21
C VAL A 242 4.90 -0.70 -0.09
N ALA A 243 4.54 0.20 -1.01
CA ALA A 243 5.24 0.34 -2.28
C ALA A 243 6.72 0.74 -2.12
N GLU A 244 7.00 1.71 -1.26
CA GLU A 244 8.37 2.15 -0.95
C GLU A 244 9.19 1.02 -0.30
N ALA A 245 8.60 0.29 0.65
CA ALA A 245 9.24 -0.88 1.25
C ALA A 245 9.57 -1.94 0.19
N VAL A 246 8.66 -2.19 -0.75
CA VAL A 246 8.87 -3.14 -1.85
C VAL A 246 9.94 -2.67 -2.83
N LEU A 247 10.01 -1.38 -3.15
CA LEU A 247 11.13 -0.83 -3.95
C LEU A 247 12.48 -1.10 -3.27
N GLY A 248 12.55 -0.93 -1.95
CA GLY A 248 13.71 -1.33 -1.15
C GLY A 248 14.04 -2.83 -1.24
N GLU A 249 13.04 -3.71 -1.11
CA GLU A 249 13.21 -5.16 -1.24
C GLU A 249 13.74 -5.56 -2.63
N ILE A 250 13.18 -4.97 -3.70
CA ILE A 250 13.60 -5.27 -5.07
C ILE A 250 15.03 -4.79 -5.32
N ARG A 251 15.37 -3.57 -4.86
CA ARG A 251 16.74 -3.04 -4.93
C ARG A 251 17.72 -3.97 -4.23
N ASP A 252 17.40 -4.43 -3.02
CA ASP A 252 18.28 -5.30 -2.24
C ASP A 252 18.46 -6.67 -2.92
N ALA A 253 17.38 -7.23 -3.47
CA ALA A 253 17.41 -8.47 -4.24
C ALA A 253 18.25 -8.34 -5.53
N ASP A 254 18.14 -7.22 -6.23
CA ASP A 254 18.88 -6.97 -7.48
C ASP A 254 20.34 -6.57 -7.24
N TYR A 255 20.69 -6.10 -6.03
CA TYR A 255 21.98 -5.47 -5.76
C TYR A 255 23.17 -6.38 -6.06
N SER A 256 23.15 -7.65 -5.67
CA SER A 256 24.26 -8.58 -5.92
C SER A 256 24.58 -8.74 -7.42
N TYR A 257 23.55 -8.77 -8.25
CA TYR A 257 23.70 -8.81 -9.70
C TYR A 257 24.20 -7.47 -10.24
N VAL A 258 23.65 -6.36 -9.74
CA VAL A 258 24.05 -5.01 -10.13
C VAL A 258 25.54 -4.79 -9.82
N SER A 259 25.96 -5.07 -8.58
CA SER A 259 27.35 -4.91 -8.14
C SER A 259 28.33 -5.84 -8.85
N GLY A 260 27.94 -7.09 -9.09
CA GLY A 260 28.80 -8.08 -9.75
C GLY A 260 28.88 -7.95 -11.28
N SER A 261 27.78 -7.55 -11.94
CA SER A 261 27.65 -7.66 -13.40
C SER A 261 27.50 -6.33 -14.12
N ILE A 262 26.94 -5.30 -13.49
CA ILE A 262 26.67 -4.00 -14.16
C ILE A 262 27.53 -2.85 -13.62
N ALA A 263 28.16 -3.02 -12.46
CA ALA A 263 29.13 -2.06 -11.95
C ALA A 263 30.29 -1.88 -12.95
N ASN A 264 30.66 -0.61 -13.16
CA ASN A 264 31.65 -0.17 -14.14
C ASN A 264 31.34 -0.60 -15.59
N ARG A 265 30.05 -0.63 -15.95
CA ARG A 265 29.58 -0.94 -17.31
C ARG A 265 28.50 0.05 -17.76
N TRP A 266 28.32 0.14 -19.07
CA TRP A 266 27.20 0.86 -19.67
C TRP A 266 25.97 -0.03 -19.69
N VAL A 267 24.80 0.54 -19.41
CA VAL A 267 23.51 -0.13 -19.48
C VAL A 267 22.46 0.81 -20.08
N PRO A 268 21.43 0.28 -20.76
CA PRO A 268 20.22 1.04 -21.04
C PRO A 268 19.49 1.36 -19.74
N GLN A 269 19.33 2.65 -19.44
CA GLN A 269 18.42 3.15 -18.41
C GLN A 269 17.08 3.45 -19.07
N ILE A 270 16.01 2.81 -18.60
CA ILE A 270 14.66 2.84 -19.22
C ILE A 270 13.61 3.51 -18.34
N SER A 271 13.96 3.89 -17.11
CA SER A 271 13.13 4.73 -16.25
C SER A 271 13.98 5.38 -15.16
N SER A 272 13.54 6.57 -14.73
CA SER A 272 14.09 7.32 -13.61
C SER A 272 12.94 8.06 -12.95
N LYS A 273 12.46 7.55 -11.81
CA LYS A 273 11.30 8.12 -11.12
C LYS A 273 11.53 8.16 -9.61
N LYS A 274 10.80 9.03 -8.93
CA LYS A 274 10.74 9.09 -7.47
C LYS A 274 9.36 9.55 -7.01
N SER A 275 9.02 9.27 -5.77
CA SER A 275 7.83 9.84 -5.14
C SER A 275 7.95 11.37 -5.10
N GLY A 276 6.84 12.07 -5.33
CA GLY A 276 6.81 13.53 -5.44
C GLY A 276 7.22 14.10 -6.80
N LEU A 277 7.68 13.28 -7.76
CA LEU A 277 7.98 13.75 -9.12
C LEU A 277 6.69 14.10 -9.87
N GLU A 278 6.62 15.28 -10.49
CA GLU A 278 5.50 15.65 -11.36
C GLU A 278 5.74 15.18 -12.81
N VAL A 279 4.80 14.40 -13.35
CA VAL A 279 4.79 13.95 -14.75
C VAL A 279 3.38 14.16 -15.31
N ASP A 280 3.26 14.89 -16.42
CA ASP A 280 1.98 15.18 -17.08
C ASP A 280 0.91 15.78 -16.13
N GLY A 281 1.33 16.63 -15.19
CA GLY A 281 0.44 17.26 -14.21
C GLY A 281 0.00 16.34 -13.07
N LYS A 282 0.56 15.13 -12.98
CA LYS A 282 0.36 14.19 -11.86
C LYS A 282 1.63 14.09 -11.02
N THR A 283 1.51 14.31 -9.71
CA THR A 283 2.55 13.94 -8.74
C THR A 283 2.58 12.42 -8.56
N LEU A 284 3.72 11.80 -8.84
CA LEU A 284 3.92 10.37 -8.69
C LEU A 284 4.00 9.98 -7.22
N THR A 285 3.36 8.86 -6.89
CA THR A 285 3.48 8.16 -5.61
C THR A 285 4.55 7.06 -5.72
N SER A 286 5.03 6.53 -4.60
CA SER A 286 5.89 5.34 -4.56
C SER A 286 5.19 4.14 -5.21
N ALA A 287 3.86 4.05 -5.08
CA ALA A 287 3.04 3.05 -5.77
C ALA A 287 3.07 3.21 -7.31
N ASP A 288 3.07 4.44 -7.82
CA ASP A 288 3.23 4.69 -9.26
C ASP A 288 4.63 4.28 -9.74
N VAL A 289 5.68 4.57 -8.97
CA VAL A 289 7.07 4.19 -9.27
C VAL A 289 7.24 2.68 -9.29
N LEU A 290 6.71 1.98 -8.29
CA LEU A 290 6.76 0.53 -8.23
C LEU A 290 6.01 -0.11 -9.40
N ARG A 291 4.79 0.37 -9.71
CA ARG A 291 4.01 -0.14 -10.84
C ARG A 291 4.77 0.01 -12.15
N ASP A 292 5.41 1.16 -12.37
CA ASP A 292 6.25 1.39 -13.55
C ASP A 292 7.40 0.38 -13.65
N HIS A 293 8.14 0.18 -12.55
CA HIS A 293 9.23 -0.78 -12.50
C HIS A 293 8.76 -2.21 -12.81
N LEU A 294 7.67 -2.66 -12.17
CA LEU A 294 7.12 -4.00 -12.37
C LEU A 294 6.66 -4.21 -13.82
N ALA A 295 6.00 -3.21 -14.43
CA ALA A 295 5.59 -3.27 -15.83
C ALA A 295 6.79 -3.37 -16.78
N LEU A 296 7.86 -2.60 -16.53
CA LEU A 296 9.08 -2.69 -17.33
C LEU A 296 9.78 -4.05 -17.15
N ARG A 297 9.77 -4.61 -15.93
CA ARG A 297 10.37 -5.91 -15.62
C ARG A 297 9.59 -7.09 -16.22
N GLU A 298 8.29 -6.95 -16.37
CA GLU A 298 7.46 -7.91 -17.10
C GLU A 298 7.71 -7.81 -18.62
N LYS A 299 7.82 -6.58 -19.14
CA LYS A 299 7.98 -6.33 -20.58
C LYS A 299 9.36 -6.70 -21.12
N TYR A 300 10.42 -6.42 -20.36
CA TYR A 300 11.81 -6.59 -20.81
C TYR A 300 12.59 -7.57 -19.93
N SER A 301 13.33 -8.46 -20.57
CA SER A 301 14.17 -9.44 -19.88
C SER A 301 15.35 -8.78 -19.17
N GLY A 302 15.68 -9.25 -17.97
CA GLY A 302 16.90 -8.86 -17.25
C GLY A 302 16.86 -7.46 -16.66
N VAL A 303 15.68 -6.85 -16.52
CA VAL A 303 15.50 -5.56 -15.85
C VAL A 303 15.92 -5.65 -14.38
N ARG A 304 16.58 -4.59 -13.89
CA ARG A 304 17.04 -4.42 -12.52
C ARG A 304 16.61 -3.06 -11.98
N LEU A 305 16.29 -3.01 -10.69
CA LEU A 305 16.10 -1.76 -9.96
C LEU A 305 17.42 -1.32 -9.32
N VAL A 306 17.73 -0.04 -9.46
CA VAL A 306 18.90 0.61 -8.88
C VAL A 306 18.44 1.83 -8.10
N SER A 307 18.88 1.96 -6.86
CA SER A 307 18.73 3.21 -6.11
C SER A 307 19.89 4.13 -6.47
N SER A 308 19.59 5.36 -6.90
CA SER A 308 20.62 6.30 -7.35
C SER A 308 21.61 6.66 -6.23
N GLY A 309 21.18 6.69 -4.97
CA GLY A 309 22.03 6.95 -3.81
C GLY A 309 23.15 5.92 -3.58
N GLN A 310 23.06 4.73 -4.17
CA GLN A 310 24.07 3.68 -4.05
C GLN A 310 25.28 3.89 -4.97
N TRP A 311 25.22 4.81 -5.94
CA TRP A 311 26.21 4.93 -7.02
C TRP A 311 26.62 6.39 -7.27
N THR A 312 27.92 6.65 -7.37
CA THR A 312 28.49 8.02 -7.52
C THR A 312 28.28 8.62 -8.90
N THR A 313 27.86 7.80 -9.86
CA THR A 313 27.54 8.22 -11.23
C THR A 313 26.19 8.92 -11.35
N PHE A 314 25.32 8.88 -10.34
CA PHE A 314 24.08 9.66 -10.31
C PHE A 314 24.27 10.99 -9.56
N ASN A 315 23.58 12.03 -10.02
CA ASN A 315 23.68 13.39 -9.47
C ASN A 315 22.68 13.69 -8.34
N ALA A 316 21.77 12.76 -8.03
CA ALA A 316 20.79 12.88 -6.96
C ALA A 316 20.61 11.52 -6.26
N PRO A 317 20.40 11.47 -4.92
CA PRO A 317 20.44 10.22 -4.15
C PRO A 317 19.10 9.49 -4.03
N ASP A 318 17.99 10.14 -4.36
CA ASP A 318 16.62 9.74 -4.00
C ASP A 318 15.78 9.24 -5.20
N TRP A 319 16.44 8.67 -6.21
CA TRP A 319 15.78 8.20 -7.42
C TRP A 319 15.80 6.68 -7.54
N TRP A 320 14.67 6.15 -8.00
CA TRP A 320 14.51 4.76 -8.41
C TRP A 320 14.77 4.67 -9.91
N ILE A 321 15.84 3.98 -10.26
CA ILE A 321 16.33 3.85 -11.64
C ILE A 321 16.05 2.42 -12.11
N THR A 322 15.35 2.28 -13.24
CA THR A 322 15.16 0.98 -13.88
C THR A 322 16.13 0.85 -15.04
N VAL A 323 16.94 -0.20 -15.03
CA VAL A 323 17.94 -0.47 -16.07
C VAL A 323 17.76 -1.86 -16.66
N VAL A 324 18.21 -2.05 -17.89
CA VAL A 324 18.37 -3.38 -18.47
C VAL A 324 19.71 -3.93 -18.04
N GLY A 325 19.69 -5.02 -17.26
CA GLY A 325 20.86 -5.61 -16.61
C GLY A 325 21.83 -6.36 -17.54
N VAL A 326 21.76 -6.15 -18.86
CA VAL A 326 22.73 -6.70 -19.81
C VAL A 326 23.83 -5.66 -20.03
N PRO A 327 25.04 -5.86 -19.46
CA PRO A 327 26.11 -4.87 -19.57
C PRO A 327 26.58 -4.70 -21.01
N LYS A 328 26.97 -3.46 -21.33
CA LYS A 328 27.39 -3.02 -22.66
C LYS A 328 28.82 -2.50 -22.62
N LEU A 329 29.53 -2.67 -23.73
CA LEU A 329 30.94 -2.25 -23.83
C LEU A 329 31.08 -0.74 -23.96
N GLY A 330 30.04 -0.06 -24.45
CA GLY A 330 30.04 1.39 -24.62
C GLY A 330 28.63 1.97 -24.68
N PRO A 331 28.54 3.32 -24.61
CA PRO A 331 27.26 4.01 -24.61
C PRO A 331 26.47 3.83 -25.91
N ALA A 332 27.16 3.72 -27.05
CA ALA A 332 26.51 3.49 -28.35
C ALA A 332 25.76 2.16 -28.41
N GLU A 333 26.29 1.10 -27.79
CA GLU A 333 25.64 -0.21 -27.77
C GLU A 333 24.42 -0.21 -26.82
N ALA A 334 24.51 0.50 -25.69
CA ALA A 334 23.37 0.70 -24.79
C ALA A 334 22.24 1.52 -25.46
N ASN A 335 22.59 2.61 -26.16
CA ASN A 335 21.61 3.39 -26.92
C ASN A 335 21.04 2.60 -28.11
N GLY A 336 21.87 1.79 -28.79
CA GLY A 336 21.40 0.90 -29.85
C GLY A 336 20.37 -0.13 -29.35
N TRP A 337 20.46 -0.57 -28.09
CA TRP A 337 19.40 -1.36 -27.48
C TRP A 337 18.11 -0.55 -27.33
N CYS A 338 18.18 0.69 -26.83
CA CYS A 338 17.00 1.58 -26.75
C CYS A 338 16.32 1.75 -28.13
N ASP A 339 17.12 1.99 -29.17
CA ASP A 339 16.66 2.11 -30.55
C ASP A 339 15.97 0.83 -31.02
N SER A 340 16.55 -0.34 -30.73
CA SER A 340 15.99 -1.64 -31.11
C SER A 340 14.63 -1.95 -30.47
N GLN A 341 14.35 -1.35 -29.32
CA GLN A 341 13.05 -1.48 -28.63
C GLN A 341 12.04 -0.41 -29.05
N GLY A 342 12.43 0.54 -29.92
CA GLY A 342 11.57 1.64 -30.34
C GLY A 342 11.20 2.60 -29.21
N LEU A 343 12.03 2.70 -28.17
CA LEU A 343 11.80 3.62 -27.05
C LEU A 343 12.09 5.07 -27.46
N GLY A 344 11.31 6.03 -26.96
CA GLY A 344 11.53 7.45 -27.19
C GLY A 344 12.89 7.93 -26.69
N VAL A 345 13.36 9.06 -27.21
CA VAL A 345 14.67 9.63 -26.84
C VAL A 345 14.75 10.03 -25.37
N ASP A 346 13.61 10.39 -24.77
CA ASP A 346 13.48 10.76 -23.36
C ASP A 346 13.17 9.54 -22.46
N ASP A 347 12.78 8.41 -23.05
CA ASP A 347 12.36 7.20 -22.33
C ASP A 347 13.52 6.21 -22.08
N CYS A 348 14.60 6.32 -22.84
CA CYS A 348 15.74 5.42 -22.71
C CYS A 348 17.06 6.07 -23.15
N PHE A 349 18.10 5.91 -22.34
CA PHE A 349 19.44 6.37 -22.68
C PHE A 349 20.54 5.53 -22.00
N ALA A 350 21.76 5.68 -22.48
CA ALA A 350 22.92 4.96 -21.95
C ALA A 350 23.39 5.58 -20.63
N LYS A 351 23.48 4.74 -19.61
CA LYS A 351 24.00 5.10 -18.28
C LYS A 351 25.18 4.21 -17.92
N PHE A 352 26.28 4.82 -17.45
CA PHE A 352 27.38 4.10 -16.82
C PHE A 352 27.13 4.03 -15.31
N VAL A 353 27.10 2.83 -14.74
CA VAL A 353 26.81 2.60 -13.32
C VAL A 353 28.11 2.33 -12.58
N SER A 354 28.51 3.22 -11.67
CA SER A 354 29.74 3.04 -10.89
C SER A 354 29.74 3.78 -9.55
N SER A 355 30.50 3.26 -8.59
CA SER A 355 30.85 3.92 -7.32
C SER A 355 32.28 4.52 -7.34
N LEU A 356 33.01 4.35 -8.44
CA LEU A 356 34.40 4.80 -8.62
C LEU A 356 34.52 6.05 -9.49
N PHE A 357 33.50 6.34 -10.29
CA PHE A 357 33.46 7.49 -11.21
C PHE A 357 32.38 8.48 -10.79
N GLY A 358 32.63 9.76 -11.00
CA GLY A 358 31.64 10.82 -10.79
C GLY A 358 30.59 10.86 -11.91
N VAL A 359 29.72 11.87 -11.86
CA VAL A 359 28.62 12.06 -12.83
C VAL A 359 29.13 12.37 -14.24
N GLU A 360 30.24 13.10 -14.37
CA GLU A 360 30.74 13.58 -15.65
C GLU A 360 31.11 12.43 -16.60
N GLY A 361 30.60 12.47 -17.84
CA GLY A 361 30.86 11.45 -18.85
C GLY A 361 30.17 10.10 -18.64
N THR A 362 29.26 9.98 -17.67
CA THR A 362 28.59 8.71 -17.31
C THR A 362 27.13 8.60 -17.78
N THR A 363 26.69 9.55 -18.60
CA THR A 363 25.37 9.55 -19.24
C THR A 363 25.53 9.99 -20.69
N VAL A 364 24.95 9.24 -21.63
CA VAL A 364 24.92 9.59 -23.05
C VAL A 364 23.50 9.49 -23.58
N TYR A 365 22.88 10.67 -23.78
CA TYR A 365 21.54 10.79 -24.33
C TYR A 365 21.48 10.45 -25.81
N ARG A 366 20.29 10.04 -26.26
CA ARG A 366 19.98 9.81 -27.67
C ARG A 366 19.60 11.13 -28.34
N LYS A 367 19.75 11.18 -29.67
CA LYS A 367 19.49 12.37 -30.49
C LYS A 367 18.29 12.15 -31.39
#